data_AF-A0A9D6FGN5-F1
#
_entry.id   AF-A0A9D6FGN5-F1
#
_cell.length_a   1.000
_cell.length_b   1.000
_cell.length_c   1.000
_cell.angle_alpha   90.00
_cell.angle_beta   90.00
_cell.angle_gamma   90.00
#
_symmetry.space_group_name_H-M   'P 1'
#
loop_
_entity.id
_entity.type
_entity.pdbx_description
1 polymer ?
#
loop_
_entity_poly.entity_id
_entity_poly.type
_entity_poly.pdbx_seq_one_letter_code
_entity_poly.pdbx_strand_id
1 'polypeptide(L)'
;MLAGPDTVTFQVAACDPRQSLIIDHTLAYAGYFGGRSRHDGGAIAMGSTGAAYVTGSAGSTRATCPITVGPDLTSNGRVYIWADAFLVKVTAGGPVLHPTITAVKSKTSEPGTAATARGTGFATVAEKNVVHFDGYDANVMKANTILLVVEIPVEIKKGVADVYIVADGLASNEIEFTVKGANARTAPKSKGMAVPSNMVPSGGIKRQGAVRLTGNLAGRAS
;
A
#
# COMPACT_ATOMS: atom_id res chain seq x y z
N MET A 1 -24.09 16.84 -47.70
CA MET A 1 -24.15 17.90 -48.73
C MET A 1 -24.00 19.24 -48.01
N LEU A 2 -23.26 20.20 -48.56
CA LEU A 2 -23.25 21.57 -47.99
C LEU A 2 -24.63 22.19 -48.26
N ALA A 3 -25.31 22.67 -47.22
CA ALA A 3 -26.65 23.27 -47.33
C ALA A 3 -26.61 24.82 -47.34
N GLY A 4 -25.41 25.40 -47.38
CA GLY A 4 -25.16 26.84 -47.37
C GLY A 4 -23.69 27.13 -46.99
N PRO A 5 -23.26 28.41 -47.00
CA PRO A 5 -21.88 28.80 -46.69
C PRO A 5 -21.42 28.42 -45.28
N ASP A 6 -22.36 28.28 -44.32
CA ASP A 6 -22.07 27.92 -42.92
C ASP A 6 -22.87 26.69 -42.45
N THR A 7 -23.35 25.84 -43.37
CA THR A 7 -24.23 24.72 -43.01
C THR A 7 -23.73 23.39 -43.55
N VAL A 8 -23.36 22.50 -42.63
CA VAL A 8 -23.06 21.09 -42.92
C VAL A 8 -24.28 20.25 -42.60
N THR A 9 -24.74 19.44 -43.56
CA THR A 9 -25.77 18.42 -43.32
C THR A 9 -25.18 17.03 -43.36
N PHE A 10 -25.56 16.20 -42.39
CA PHE A 10 -25.30 14.77 -42.36
C PHE A 10 -26.64 14.02 -42.39
N GLN A 11 -26.66 12.87 -43.06
CA GLN A 11 -27.82 11.99 -43.07
C GLN A 11 -27.74 11.04 -41.87
N VAL A 12 -28.82 10.98 -41.09
CA VAL A 12 -29.00 9.99 -40.03
C VAL A 12 -30.05 8.99 -40.52
N ALA A 13 -29.81 7.69 -40.32
CA ALA A 13 -30.84 6.68 -40.53
C ALA A 13 -32.03 6.93 -39.59
N ALA A 14 -33.21 6.37 -39.88
CA ALA A 14 -34.42 6.57 -39.07
C ALA A 14 -34.12 6.37 -37.57
N CYS A 15 -34.10 7.47 -36.82
CA CYS A 15 -33.65 7.52 -35.43
C CYS A 15 -34.86 7.39 -34.51
N ASP A 16 -34.76 6.59 -33.45
CA ASP A 16 -35.78 6.53 -32.39
C ASP A 16 -35.79 7.90 -31.67
N PRO A 17 -36.89 8.68 -31.72
CA PRO A 17 -36.96 10.00 -31.09
C PRO A 17 -36.87 9.96 -29.56
N ARG A 18 -36.82 8.77 -28.95
CA ARG A 18 -36.56 8.58 -27.51
C ARG A 18 -35.07 8.44 -27.18
N GLN A 19 -34.19 8.35 -28.17
CA GLN A 19 -32.75 8.35 -27.97
C GLN A 19 -32.16 9.73 -28.30
N SER A 20 -31.42 10.30 -27.35
CA SER A 20 -30.73 11.57 -27.54
C SER A 20 -29.62 11.42 -28.59
N LEU A 21 -29.66 12.25 -29.63
CA LEU A 21 -28.54 12.45 -30.55
C LEU A 21 -27.52 13.38 -29.90
N ILE A 22 -26.47 12.82 -29.32
CA ILE A 22 -25.37 13.58 -28.70
C ILE A 22 -24.28 13.80 -29.75
N ILE A 23 -24.10 15.05 -30.19
CA ILE A 23 -22.95 15.48 -31.01
C ILE A 23 -22.03 16.27 -30.10
N ASP A 24 -21.43 15.60 -29.12
CA ASP A 24 -20.46 16.22 -28.23
C ASP A 24 -19.14 15.48 -28.33
N HIS A 25 -18.16 16.09 -29.00
CA HIS A 25 -16.77 15.64 -28.95
C HIS A 25 -16.12 16.34 -27.75
N THR A 26 -16.51 15.93 -26.55
CA THR A 26 -15.81 16.34 -25.35
C THR A 26 -14.39 15.80 -25.40
N LEU A 27 -13.40 16.68 -25.29
CA LEU A 27 -12.00 16.30 -25.18
C LEU A 27 -11.80 15.45 -23.92
N ALA A 28 -11.69 14.13 -24.08
CA ALA A 28 -11.60 13.19 -22.97
C ALA A 28 -10.29 13.34 -22.18
N TYR A 29 -9.21 13.75 -22.84
CA TYR A 29 -7.90 13.91 -22.24
C TYR A 29 -7.06 14.92 -23.02
N ALA A 30 -6.39 15.81 -22.30
CA ALA A 30 -5.37 16.70 -22.82
C ALA A 30 -4.22 16.77 -21.83
N GLY A 31 -3.00 16.69 -22.32
CA GLY A 31 -1.80 16.73 -21.50
C GLY A 31 -0.59 17.05 -22.35
N TYR A 32 0.52 17.36 -21.69
CA TYR A 32 1.79 17.63 -22.34
C TYR A 32 2.81 16.58 -21.91
N PHE A 33 3.52 16.01 -22.89
CA PHE A 33 4.61 15.08 -22.65
C PHE A 33 5.86 15.58 -23.37
N GLY A 34 6.87 15.97 -22.59
CA GLY A 34 8.17 16.43 -23.10
C GLY A 34 8.95 17.26 -22.08
N GLY A 35 10.23 17.50 -22.37
CA GLY A 35 11.11 18.44 -21.68
C GLY A 35 11.57 19.62 -22.56
N ARG A 36 12.77 20.17 -22.30
CA ARG A 36 13.27 21.40 -22.95
C ARG A 36 13.81 21.23 -24.38
N SER A 37 14.12 20.00 -24.79
CA SER A 37 14.70 19.68 -26.09
C SER A 37 13.63 19.17 -27.07
N ARG A 38 14.05 18.67 -28.24
CA ARG A 38 13.16 18.11 -29.27
C ARG A 38 12.53 16.79 -28.79
N HIS A 39 11.24 16.60 -29.10
CA HIS A 39 10.53 15.33 -28.94
C HIS A 39 9.75 15.06 -30.21
N ASP A 40 9.87 13.85 -30.74
CA ASP A 40 9.12 13.44 -31.93
C ASP A 40 8.13 12.33 -31.55
N GLY A 41 6.86 12.49 -31.94
CA GLY A 41 5.86 11.44 -31.80
C GLY A 41 6.08 10.35 -32.86
N GLY A 42 5.99 9.09 -32.45
CA GLY A 42 6.11 7.92 -33.32
C GLY A 42 4.75 7.36 -33.72
N ALA A 43 4.06 6.73 -32.76
CA ALA A 43 2.75 6.12 -32.99
C ALA A 43 1.86 6.25 -31.75
N ILE A 44 0.54 6.11 -31.95
CA ILE A 44 -0.45 5.98 -30.88
C ILE A 44 -1.32 4.75 -31.12
N ALA A 45 -1.59 3.98 -30.06
CA ALA A 45 -2.49 2.82 -30.11
C ALA A 45 -3.33 2.73 -28.82
N MET A 46 -4.56 2.22 -28.94
CA MET A 46 -5.42 1.96 -27.79
C MET A 46 -5.24 0.52 -27.30
N GLY A 47 -5.10 0.34 -25.98
CA GLY A 47 -5.15 -0.97 -25.34
C GLY A 47 -6.59 -1.41 -25.05
N SER A 48 -6.76 -2.71 -24.78
CA SER A 48 -8.05 -3.32 -24.46
C SER A 48 -8.72 -2.76 -23.20
N THR A 49 -7.96 -2.11 -22.32
CA THR A 49 -8.46 -1.46 -21.10
C THR A 49 -8.79 0.03 -21.28
N GLY A 50 -8.80 0.54 -22.52
CA GLY A 50 -9.07 1.96 -22.82
C GLY A 50 -7.91 2.91 -22.53
N ALA A 51 -6.71 2.39 -22.25
CA ALA A 51 -5.50 3.20 -22.14
C ALA A 51 -4.93 3.51 -23.54
N ALA A 52 -4.44 4.73 -23.76
CA ALA A 52 -3.71 5.07 -24.97
C ALA A 52 -2.21 4.90 -24.72
N TYR A 53 -1.51 4.31 -25.69
CA TYR A 53 -0.06 4.10 -25.67
C TYR A 53 0.55 4.96 -26.75
N VAL A 54 1.42 5.90 -26.36
CA VAL A 54 2.13 6.80 -27.28
C VAL A 54 3.60 6.45 -27.26
N THR A 55 4.19 6.20 -28.43
CA THR A 55 5.63 6.01 -28.59
C THR A 55 6.26 7.22 -29.25
N GLY A 56 7.57 7.38 -29.08
CA GLY A 56 8.31 8.44 -29.74
C GLY A 56 9.76 8.51 -29.27
N SER A 57 10.41 9.62 -29.57
CA SER A 57 11.77 9.90 -29.17
C SER A 57 11.85 11.16 -28.30
N ALA A 58 12.62 11.12 -27.23
CA ALA A 58 12.87 12.24 -26.34
C ALA A 58 14.34 12.66 -26.43
N GLY A 59 14.58 13.87 -26.90
CA GLY A 59 15.91 14.50 -26.90
C GLY A 59 16.23 15.24 -25.59
N SER A 60 15.31 15.23 -24.62
CA SER A 60 15.49 15.86 -23.31
C SER A 60 16.00 14.87 -22.29
N THR A 61 16.83 15.36 -21.36
CA THR A 61 17.19 14.59 -20.18
C THR A 61 16.03 14.52 -19.17
N ARG A 62 16.10 13.54 -18.25
CA ARG A 62 15.15 13.39 -17.13
C ARG A 62 15.01 14.65 -16.26
N ALA A 63 15.98 15.56 -16.28
CA ALA A 63 15.88 16.83 -15.53
C ALA A 63 14.70 17.70 -15.99
N THR A 64 14.19 17.50 -17.22
CA THR A 64 13.14 18.35 -17.79
C THR A 64 11.97 17.56 -18.37
N CYS A 65 12.12 16.25 -18.61
CA CYS A 65 11.04 15.37 -19.04
C CYS A 65 10.49 14.57 -17.84
N PRO A 66 9.16 14.46 -17.66
CA PRO A 66 8.56 13.75 -16.53
C PRO A 66 8.63 12.22 -16.71
N ILE A 67 9.81 11.64 -16.56
CA ILE A 67 10.03 10.18 -16.50
C ILE A 67 10.17 9.77 -15.03
N THR A 68 9.09 9.23 -14.46
CA THR A 68 9.02 8.79 -13.06
C THR A 68 9.12 7.28 -12.90
N VAL A 69 8.86 6.52 -13.97
CA VAL A 69 8.83 5.05 -13.99
C VAL A 69 9.32 4.53 -15.35
N GLY A 70 10.06 3.42 -15.37
CA GLY A 70 10.57 2.82 -16.60
C GLY A 70 11.76 1.89 -16.34
N PRO A 71 12.10 1.02 -17.32
CA PRO A 71 13.26 0.12 -17.22
C PRO A 71 14.60 0.88 -17.20
N ASP A 72 14.61 2.07 -17.77
CA ASP A 72 15.74 3.00 -17.73
C ASP A 72 15.20 4.41 -17.45
N LEU A 73 15.79 5.06 -16.45
CA LEU A 73 15.46 6.43 -16.03
C LEU A 73 16.60 7.41 -16.36
N THR A 74 17.64 6.94 -17.04
CA THR A 74 18.78 7.74 -17.48
C THR A 74 18.67 8.03 -18.97
N SER A 75 19.17 9.20 -19.38
CA SER A 75 19.21 9.55 -20.80
C SER A 75 20.50 9.02 -21.42
N ASN A 76 20.37 8.09 -22.37
CA ASN A 76 21.51 7.38 -22.96
C ASN A 76 21.97 8.03 -24.28
N GLY A 77 21.08 8.79 -24.92
CA GLY A 77 21.39 9.65 -26.05
C GLY A 77 22.24 10.87 -25.66
N ARG A 78 23.14 11.30 -26.56
CA ARG A 78 23.74 12.64 -26.44
C ARG A 78 22.69 13.67 -26.80
N VAL A 79 22.47 14.62 -25.89
CA VAL A 79 21.59 15.77 -26.09
C VAL A 79 21.80 16.35 -27.49
N TYR A 80 20.70 16.52 -28.24
CA TYR A 80 20.62 17.07 -29.60
C TYR A 80 21.03 16.16 -30.78
N ILE A 81 21.63 14.98 -30.56
CA ILE A 81 22.14 14.13 -31.66
C ILE A 81 21.58 12.71 -31.64
N TRP A 82 21.24 12.18 -30.45
CA TRP A 82 20.54 10.91 -30.29
C TRP A 82 19.45 11.07 -29.23
N ALA A 83 18.28 10.50 -29.49
CA ALA A 83 17.13 10.58 -28.62
C ALA A 83 16.79 9.19 -28.09
N ASP A 84 16.36 9.12 -26.83
CA ASP A 84 15.90 7.86 -26.25
C ASP A 84 14.47 7.60 -26.70
N ALA A 85 14.15 6.33 -26.95
CA ALA A 85 12.78 5.94 -27.19
C ALA A 85 11.96 6.06 -25.90
N PHE A 86 10.73 6.54 -26.01
CA PHE A 86 9.77 6.55 -24.90
C PHE A 86 8.51 5.76 -25.25
N LEU A 87 7.84 5.26 -24.20
CA LEU A 87 6.49 4.73 -24.23
C LEU A 87 5.69 5.40 -23.11
N VAL A 88 4.63 6.12 -23.47
CA VAL A 88 3.69 6.75 -22.54
C VAL A 88 2.41 5.95 -22.51
N LYS A 89 1.92 5.64 -21.31
CA LYS A 89 0.56 5.13 -21.11
C LYS A 89 -0.32 6.24 -20.55
N VAL A 90 -1.32 6.66 -21.31
CA VAL A 90 -2.34 7.63 -20.91
C VAL A 90 -3.59 6.87 -20.48
N THR A 91 -4.10 7.17 -19.29
CA THR A 91 -5.34 6.59 -18.76
C THR A 91 -6.31 7.70 -18.36
N ALA A 92 -7.61 7.43 -18.37
CA ALA A 92 -8.65 8.39 -18.04
C ALA A 92 -8.63 8.88 -16.57
N GLY A 93 -7.76 8.33 -15.71
CA GLY A 93 -7.69 8.62 -14.27
C GLY A 93 -6.84 9.83 -13.87
N GLY A 94 -6.23 10.55 -14.81
CA GLY A 94 -5.24 11.59 -14.49
C GLY A 94 -3.89 11.02 -14.01
N PRO A 95 -2.92 11.89 -13.65
CA PRO A 95 -1.64 11.41 -13.12
C PRO A 95 -1.86 10.69 -11.79
N VAL A 96 -1.43 9.43 -11.73
CA VAL A 96 -1.40 8.64 -10.49
C VAL A 96 -0.24 9.16 -9.64
N LEU A 97 -0.55 9.86 -8.55
CA LEU A 97 0.44 10.32 -7.58
C LEU A 97 0.76 9.18 -6.62
N HIS A 98 2.01 8.70 -6.67
CA HIS A 98 2.51 7.75 -5.67
C HIS A 98 2.69 8.45 -4.32
N PRO A 99 2.42 7.77 -3.19
CA PRO A 99 2.77 8.30 -1.89
C PRO A 99 4.28 8.51 -1.80
N THR A 100 4.71 9.48 -1.00
CA THR A 100 6.14 9.70 -0.72
C THR A 100 6.31 9.70 0.79
N ILE A 101 7.18 8.86 1.32
CA ILE A 101 7.58 8.89 2.73
C ILE A 101 8.86 9.73 2.86
N THR A 102 8.83 10.70 3.76
CA THR A 102 9.94 11.64 3.97
C THR A 102 10.66 11.43 5.30
N ALA A 103 9.94 10.93 6.31
CA ALA A 103 10.52 10.63 7.61
C ALA A 103 9.62 9.71 8.44
N VAL A 104 10.22 8.91 9.30
CA VAL A 104 9.58 8.40 10.54
C VAL A 104 10.15 9.18 11.71
N LYS A 105 9.31 9.88 12.48
CA LYS A 105 9.72 10.73 13.61
C LYS A 105 10.51 9.91 14.63
N SER A 106 11.53 10.55 15.20
CA SER A 106 12.61 10.00 16.03
C SER A 106 13.68 9.20 15.28
N LYS A 107 13.47 8.79 14.01
CA LYS A 107 14.34 7.90 13.19
C LYS A 107 14.69 6.55 13.84
N THR A 108 14.41 6.40 15.13
CA THR A 108 14.71 5.23 15.93
C THR A 108 13.74 5.09 17.09
N SER A 109 13.25 3.88 17.33
CA SER A 109 12.32 3.55 18.42
C SER A 109 12.34 2.06 18.77
N GLU A 110 11.68 1.68 19.86
CA GLU A 110 11.51 0.29 20.30
C GLU A 110 10.27 -0.37 19.66
N PRO A 111 10.25 -1.71 19.47
CA PRO A 111 9.05 -2.45 19.06
C PRO A 111 7.84 -2.18 19.98
N GLY A 112 6.64 -2.10 19.41
CA GLY A 112 5.39 -1.83 20.13
C GLY A 112 5.15 -0.37 20.54
N THR A 113 6.06 0.54 20.18
CA THR A 113 5.87 1.98 20.45
C THR A 113 5.20 2.69 19.29
N ALA A 114 4.50 3.77 19.57
CA ALA A 114 3.92 4.62 18.53
C ALA A 114 5.01 5.46 17.83
N ALA A 115 4.98 5.48 16.50
CA ALA A 115 5.80 6.31 15.64
C ALA A 115 4.93 7.13 14.68
N THR A 116 5.49 8.21 14.12
CA THR A 116 4.78 9.05 13.16
C THR A 116 5.53 9.07 11.83
N ALA A 117 4.94 8.52 10.78
CA ALA A 117 5.43 8.65 9.43
C ALA A 117 4.91 9.95 8.81
N ARG A 118 5.77 10.72 8.14
CA ARG A 118 5.43 11.95 7.41
C ARG A 118 5.67 11.77 5.91
N GLY A 119 4.84 12.40 5.10
CA GLY A 119 4.91 12.25 3.66
C GLY A 119 3.86 13.03 2.91
N THR A 120 3.55 12.53 1.72
CA THR A 120 2.46 13.00 0.86
C THR A 120 1.73 11.79 0.27
N GLY A 121 0.49 11.98 -0.17
CA GLY A 121 -0.27 10.98 -0.92
C GLY A 121 -0.72 9.77 -0.11
N PHE A 122 -0.70 9.84 1.21
CA PHE A 122 -1.27 8.78 2.06
C PHE A 122 -2.80 8.78 1.97
N ALA A 123 -3.42 7.61 2.13
CA ALA A 123 -4.86 7.52 2.18
C ALA A 123 -5.38 8.16 3.48
N THR A 124 -6.54 8.81 3.46
CA THR A 124 -7.17 9.38 4.66
C THR A 124 -7.80 8.33 5.57
N VAL A 125 -7.99 7.11 5.05
CA VAL A 125 -8.56 5.95 5.75
C VAL A 125 -7.40 5.04 6.18
N ALA A 126 -7.36 4.64 7.46
CA ALA A 126 -6.22 3.91 8.02
C ALA A 126 -6.03 2.54 7.37
N GLU A 127 -7.12 1.82 7.12
CA GLU A 127 -7.16 0.47 6.56
C GLU A 127 -6.69 0.43 5.09
N LYS A 128 -6.59 1.58 4.45
CA LYS A 128 -6.07 1.73 3.09
C LYS A 128 -4.57 2.02 3.03
N ASN A 129 -3.93 2.20 4.19
CA ASN A 129 -2.49 2.34 4.31
C ASN A 129 -1.92 1.06 4.95
N VAL A 130 -0.87 0.52 4.34
CA VAL A 130 -0.03 -0.50 4.95
C VAL A 130 1.37 0.08 5.08
N VAL A 131 1.93 0.07 6.28
CA VAL A 131 3.28 0.58 6.54
C VAL A 131 4.19 -0.60 6.86
N HIS A 132 5.15 -0.85 5.99
CA HIS A 132 6.06 -1.97 6.10
C HIS A 132 7.36 -1.53 6.78
N PHE A 133 7.85 -2.35 7.71
CA PHE A 133 9.18 -2.23 8.31
C PHE A 133 9.91 -3.56 8.11
N ASP A 134 10.86 -3.63 7.18
CA ASP A 134 11.65 -4.85 6.85
C ASP A 134 10.77 -6.12 6.71
N GLY A 135 9.64 -5.97 6.02
CA GLY A 135 8.66 -7.05 5.77
C GLY A 135 7.62 -7.30 6.87
N TYR A 136 7.65 -6.55 7.98
CA TYR A 136 6.61 -6.57 9.02
C TYR A 136 5.62 -5.41 8.86
N ASP A 137 4.34 -5.69 8.99
CA ASP A 137 3.29 -4.68 8.86
C ASP A 137 3.02 -3.99 10.19
N ALA A 138 3.13 -2.67 10.21
CA ALA A 138 2.77 -1.85 11.36
C ALA A 138 1.26 -1.62 11.43
N ASN A 139 0.73 -1.56 12.65
CA ASN A 139 -0.66 -1.21 12.87
C ASN A 139 -0.85 0.31 12.67
N VAL A 140 -1.74 0.71 11.75
CA VAL A 140 -2.01 2.13 11.45
C VAL A 140 -3.12 2.64 12.35
N MET A 141 -2.78 3.49 13.32
CA MET A 141 -3.71 4.03 14.31
C MET A 141 -4.42 5.31 13.85
N LYS A 142 -3.74 6.14 13.04
CA LYS A 142 -4.31 7.38 12.49
C LYS A 142 -3.77 7.65 11.10
N ALA A 143 -4.62 8.20 10.23
CA ALA A 143 -4.25 8.52 8.87
C ALA A 143 -4.78 9.90 8.44
N ASN A 144 -3.95 10.60 7.67
CA ASN A 144 -4.33 11.71 6.80
C ASN A 144 -3.33 11.75 5.63
N THR A 145 -3.51 12.68 4.71
CA THR A 145 -2.72 12.74 3.47
C THR A 145 -1.23 13.00 3.63
N ILE A 146 -0.78 13.43 4.81
CA ILE A 146 0.62 13.81 5.08
C ILE A 146 1.24 13.12 6.30
N LEU A 147 0.44 12.48 7.15
CA LEU A 147 0.87 11.88 8.41
C LEU A 147 0.13 10.58 8.68
N LEU A 148 0.88 9.54 9.03
CA LEU A 148 0.37 8.33 9.65
C LEU A 148 0.93 8.21 11.07
N VAL A 149 0.08 7.81 12.02
CA VAL A 149 0.53 7.36 13.33
C VAL A 149 0.42 5.84 13.34
N VAL A 150 1.55 5.16 13.57
CA VAL A 150 1.65 3.71 13.48
C VAL A 150 2.27 3.14 14.75
N GLU A 151 1.96 1.89 15.06
CA GLU A 151 2.67 1.12 16.09
C GLU A 151 3.78 0.30 15.42
N ILE A 152 5.01 0.42 15.91
CA ILE A 152 6.14 -0.36 15.39
C ILE A 152 5.86 -1.86 15.66
N PRO A 153 5.98 -2.76 14.67
CA PRO A 153 5.68 -4.19 14.85
C PRO A 153 6.47 -4.78 16.02
N VAL A 154 5.83 -5.61 16.86
CA VAL A 154 6.49 -6.15 18.06
C VAL A 154 7.48 -7.27 17.75
N GLU A 155 7.32 -7.93 16.61
CA GLU A 155 8.14 -9.05 16.13
C GLU A 155 9.40 -8.60 15.39
N ILE A 156 9.52 -7.31 15.05
CA ILE A 156 10.65 -6.81 14.26
C ILE A 156 11.96 -6.92 15.04
N LYS A 157 13.02 -7.31 14.33
CA LYS A 157 14.35 -7.49 14.92
C LYS A 157 15.03 -6.13 15.09
N LYS A 158 15.87 -6.04 16.13
CA LYS A 158 16.81 -4.93 16.28
C LYS A 158 17.70 -4.80 15.04
N GLY A 159 17.87 -3.58 14.55
CA GLY A 159 18.70 -3.31 13.38
C GLY A 159 18.23 -2.10 12.59
N VAL A 160 18.81 -1.92 11.40
CA VAL A 160 18.28 -1.02 10.38
C VAL A 160 17.16 -1.76 9.65
N ALA A 161 16.04 -1.09 9.45
CA ALA A 161 14.88 -1.59 8.73
C ALA A 161 14.53 -0.61 7.61
N ASP A 162 14.25 -1.16 6.44
CA ASP A 162 13.69 -0.40 5.32
C ASP A 162 12.20 -0.18 5.55
N VAL A 163 11.77 1.07 5.37
CA VAL A 163 10.38 1.48 5.61
C VAL A 163 9.78 2.08 4.35
N TYR A 164 8.65 1.53 3.94
CA TYR A 164 7.84 2.06 2.84
C TYR A 164 6.34 1.93 3.17
N ILE A 165 5.52 2.70 2.45
CA ILE A 165 4.08 2.76 2.66
C ILE A 165 3.38 2.38 1.35
N VAL A 166 2.39 1.51 1.45
CA VAL A 166 1.42 1.25 0.39
C VAL A 166 0.13 1.96 0.74
N ALA A 167 -0.25 2.98 -0.04
CA ALA A 167 -1.50 3.72 0.13
C ALA A 167 -2.38 3.54 -1.11
N ASP A 168 -3.63 3.10 -0.94
CA ASP A 168 -4.56 2.79 -2.05
C ASP A 168 -3.93 1.87 -3.12
N GLY A 169 -3.07 0.94 -2.69
CA GLY A 169 -2.38 -0.01 -3.58
C GLY A 169 -1.12 0.54 -4.29
N LEU A 170 -0.71 1.78 -3.99
CA LEU A 170 0.48 2.41 -4.55
C LEU A 170 1.59 2.47 -3.51
N ALA A 171 2.77 1.93 -3.85
CA ALA A 171 3.94 1.98 -2.98
C ALA A 171 4.66 3.33 -3.05
N SER A 172 5.23 3.76 -1.92
CA SER A 172 6.12 4.90 -1.79
C SER A 172 7.57 4.54 -2.12
N ASN A 173 8.46 5.54 -2.05
CA ASN A 173 9.89 5.30 -1.85
C ASN A 173 10.16 4.63 -0.48
N GLU A 174 11.39 4.16 -0.29
CA GLU A 174 11.89 3.61 0.96
C GLU A 174 12.69 4.66 1.77
N ILE A 175 12.70 4.53 3.08
CA ILE A 175 13.61 5.22 4.00
C ILE A 175 14.11 4.27 5.09
N GLU A 176 15.29 4.55 5.62
CA GLU A 176 15.85 3.78 6.74
C GLU A 176 15.26 4.21 8.09
N PHE A 177 14.99 3.22 8.93
CA PHE A 177 14.63 3.39 10.35
C PHE A 177 15.46 2.45 11.22
N THR A 178 15.87 2.90 12.40
CA THR A 178 16.64 2.05 13.33
C THR A 178 15.78 1.53 14.47
N VAL A 179 15.51 0.23 14.48
CA VAL A 179 14.86 -0.45 15.61
C VAL A 179 15.85 -0.60 16.76
N LYS A 180 15.50 -0.03 17.91
CA LYS A 180 16.24 -0.12 19.17
C LYS A 180 15.58 -1.12 20.13
N GLY A 181 16.28 -1.47 21.20
CA GLY A 181 15.79 -2.38 22.25
C GLY A 181 16.11 -3.85 21.95
N ALA A 182 15.88 -4.70 22.96
CA ALA A 182 15.85 -6.16 22.78
C ALA A 182 14.47 -6.54 22.22
N ASN A 183 14.39 -7.55 21.35
CA ASN A 183 13.11 -8.06 20.83
C ASN A 183 12.11 -8.19 22.00
N ALA A 184 10.91 -7.63 21.84
CA ALA A 184 9.89 -7.69 22.88
C ALA A 184 9.78 -9.14 23.37
N ARG A 185 10.02 -9.35 24.66
CA ARG A 185 9.92 -10.67 25.29
C ARG A 185 8.49 -11.13 25.04
N THR A 186 8.32 -12.16 24.21
CA THR A 186 7.03 -12.85 24.07
C THR A 186 6.48 -13.06 25.48
N ALA A 187 5.31 -12.50 25.78
CA ALA A 187 4.62 -12.84 27.01
C ALA A 187 4.58 -14.37 27.05
N PRO A 188 5.06 -15.03 28.12
CA PRO A 188 4.93 -16.48 28.19
C PRO A 188 3.45 -16.78 28.06
N LYS A 189 3.07 -17.60 27.05
CA LYS A 189 1.77 -18.29 27.08
C LYS A 189 1.60 -18.76 28.52
N SER A 190 0.50 -18.39 29.17
CA SER A 190 0.23 -18.79 30.55
C SER A 190 0.45 -20.30 30.67
N LYS A 191 1.62 -20.70 31.18
CA LYS A 191 1.86 -22.08 31.59
C LYS A 191 0.86 -22.28 32.72
N GLY A 192 -0.06 -23.23 32.54
CA GLY A 192 -1.00 -23.62 33.57
C GLY A 192 -0.29 -23.70 34.91
N MET A 193 -0.91 -23.11 35.93
CA MET A 193 -0.44 -23.06 37.31
C MET A 193 0.09 -24.44 37.72
N ALA A 194 1.41 -24.61 37.73
CA ALA A 194 2.04 -25.79 38.29
C ALA A 194 1.89 -25.66 39.80
N VAL A 195 1.07 -26.53 40.41
CA VAL A 195 1.02 -26.69 41.86
C VAL A 195 2.40 -27.23 42.29
N PRO A 196 3.19 -26.51 43.08
CA PRO A 196 4.51 -27.01 43.47
C PRO A 196 4.35 -28.17 44.45
N SER A 197 4.82 -29.35 44.06
CA SER A 197 5.04 -30.50 44.94
C SER A 197 6.23 -30.20 45.86
N ASN A 198 6.03 -29.33 46.85
CA ASN A 198 6.90 -29.19 48.03
C ASN A 198 6.19 -28.31 49.07
N MET A 199 5.14 -28.86 49.68
CA MET A 199 4.69 -28.42 50.99
C MET A 199 4.56 -29.69 51.84
N VAL A 200 5.62 -29.99 52.57
CA VAL A 200 5.56 -30.93 53.70
C VAL A 200 4.83 -30.19 54.82
N PRO A 201 3.65 -30.64 55.29
CA PRO A 201 3.08 -30.11 56.51
C PRO A 201 3.82 -30.76 57.68
N SER A 202 4.82 -30.05 58.21
CA SER A 202 5.27 -30.24 59.59
C SER A 202 4.17 -29.70 60.51
N GLY A 203 3.47 -30.60 61.20
CA GLY A 203 2.45 -30.21 62.17
C GLY A 203 1.45 -31.32 62.42
N GLY A 204 1.68 -32.09 63.49
CA GLY A 204 0.87 -33.24 63.84
C GLY A 204 -0.60 -32.92 64.11
N ILE A 205 -1.49 -33.75 63.58
CA ILE A 205 -2.84 -33.94 64.11
C ILE A 205 -2.97 -35.42 64.51
N LYS A 206 -3.33 -35.60 65.77
CA LYS A 206 -3.42 -36.87 66.49
C LYS A 206 -4.33 -37.87 65.76
N ARG A 207 -3.91 -39.12 65.70
CA ARG A 207 -4.79 -40.26 65.42
C ARG A 207 -5.89 -40.30 66.49
N GLN A 208 -7.15 -40.20 66.07
CA GLN A 208 -8.29 -40.75 66.81
C GLN A 208 -9.34 -41.26 65.81
N GLY A 209 -9.86 -42.45 66.10
CA GLY A 209 -11.17 -42.91 65.62
C GLY A 209 -11.17 -43.69 64.31
N ALA A 210 -11.17 -45.01 64.42
CA ALA A 210 -11.58 -45.92 63.35
C ALA A 210 -13.10 -45.83 63.13
N VAL A 211 -13.55 -45.84 61.86
CA VAL A 211 -14.82 -46.48 61.49
C VAL A 211 -14.58 -47.30 60.23
N ARG A 212 -14.78 -48.61 60.38
CA ARG A 212 -14.79 -49.61 59.33
C ARG A 212 -16.27 -49.92 59.05
N LEU A 213 -16.73 -49.76 57.82
CA LEU A 213 -17.96 -50.40 57.36
C LEU A 213 -17.68 -51.10 56.03
N THR A 214 -17.47 -52.41 56.15
CA THR A 214 -17.63 -53.42 55.09
C THR A 214 -19.10 -53.81 55.00
N GLY A 215 -19.66 -53.97 53.80
CA GLY A 215 -20.97 -54.62 53.63
C GLY A 215 -21.57 -54.51 52.23
N ASN A 216 -21.43 -55.57 51.45
CA ASN A 216 -22.15 -55.90 50.21
C ASN A 216 -23.63 -56.22 50.51
N LEU A 217 -24.57 -55.95 49.59
CA LEU A 217 -25.56 -56.92 49.03
C LEU A 217 -26.75 -56.24 48.31
N ALA A 218 -26.84 -56.56 47.01
CA ALA A 218 -28.01 -57.04 46.24
C ALA A 218 -29.39 -56.34 46.25
N GLY A 219 -29.92 -56.18 45.02
CA GLY A 219 -31.36 -56.17 44.69
C GLY A 219 -31.88 -54.83 44.18
N ARG A 220 -32.78 -54.70 43.20
CA ARG A 220 -33.44 -55.59 42.24
C ARG A 220 -34.17 -54.64 41.26
N ALA A 221 -34.43 -55.11 40.05
CA ALA A 221 -35.09 -54.41 38.96
C ALA A 221 -36.38 -53.66 39.32
N SER A 222 -36.65 -52.59 38.58
CA SER A 222 -37.94 -52.32 37.93
C SER A 222 -37.67 -51.65 36.60
#